data_AF-A0AAW1STG4-F1
#
_entry.id   AF-A0AAW1STG4-F1
#
_cell.length_a   1.000
_cell.length_b   1.000
_cell.length_c   1.000
_cell.angle_alpha   90.00
_cell.angle_beta   90.00
_cell.angle_gamma   90.00
#
_symmetry.space_group_name_H-M   'P 1'
#
loop_
_entity.id
_entity.type
_entity.pdbx_description
1 polymer ?
#
loop_
_entity_poly.entity_id
_entity_poly.type
_entity_poly.pdbx_seq_one_letter_code
_entity_poly.pdbx_strand_id
1 'polypeptide(L)'
;MQKATTHVAKIFADFKRRAPPDAVKEVGPLLKSYQEEIDKLTKRAKFGETAYLNVYQKQYEAPDPHLPSQMRWKVPHAWQSLRHRHGKMAQELAEYKSESTELRNQDHTVRRLEERVRSLEAELGEKGKQLEEARETALEESKERLLEEVQAREVSLTDALAESHAGLASMKRLHEASQRQLFAMQSRTEEEQAGLQSELELATAEIDRTAQRLMTLEREKERLKVNGMADGAAKQERSRAAEDSLRKSCMLRAQGELRAVQQDLEQERAGNTARMEGLKAALQAQEAQSAALDQELRTRPTSQMVDELRQQVADLTGELEVSTSKCSAVEGELSRQQQLVARLEEDLLAAEQRQSNPGEAISDAFDSLDSAGLLADGGDGGEHTMLSALCSQRDRFRERVQQVEEQLASAHQDHMQLKRDLDSARADNVALVERLRFVQGYQSQQRRRAGDVERGEVESRYSSAYEEKINPFADFRSKERESRRRQMHVADRLMYEFWQLISGDKWARIFVFAYTLLGHFLVFWVLARYSHQSSHVASQLAQAQAACQHLGANALNATSSTGKAALDLPIDASYTQGT
;
A
#
# COMPACT_ATOMS: atom_id res chain seq x y z
N MET A 1 8.67 21.81 -126.86
CA MET A 1 8.53 23.27 -126.61
C MET A 1 9.72 24.08 -127.11
N GLN A 2 10.95 23.92 -126.59
CA GLN A 2 12.11 24.76 -126.98
C GLN A 2 12.45 24.76 -128.49
N LYS A 3 12.30 23.62 -129.18
CA LYS A 3 12.50 23.56 -130.64
C LYS A 3 11.45 24.37 -131.43
N ALA A 4 10.22 24.48 -130.92
CA ALA A 4 9.15 25.24 -131.57
C ALA A 4 9.32 26.76 -131.37
N THR A 5 9.74 27.21 -130.18
CA THR A 5 9.98 28.64 -129.91
C THR A 5 11.15 29.19 -130.72
N THR A 6 12.25 28.42 -130.86
CA THR A 6 13.37 28.81 -131.73
C THR A 6 13.00 28.84 -133.21
N HIS A 7 12.04 28.01 -133.65
CA HIS A 7 11.55 28.03 -135.03
C HIS A 7 10.66 29.26 -135.29
N VAL A 8 9.76 29.61 -134.37
CA VAL A 8 8.93 30.83 -134.45
C VAL A 8 9.80 32.10 -134.40
N ALA A 9 10.83 32.13 -133.56
CA ALA A 9 11.78 33.26 -133.50
C ALA A 9 12.57 33.44 -134.82
N LYS A 10 12.93 32.34 -135.49
CA LYS A 10 13.56 32.39 -136.83
C LYS A 10 12.58 32.89 -137.90
N ILE A 11 11.35 32.39 -137.90
CA ILE A 11 10.29 32.84 -138.81
C ILE A 11 9.99 34.34 -138.60
N PHE A 12 10.01 34.83 -137.36
CA PHE A 12 9.86 36.25 -137.08
C PHE A 12 11.02 37.11 -137.57
N ALA A 13 12.27 36.65 -137.36
CA ALA A 13 13.44 37.34 -137.87
C ALA A 13 13.39 37.43 -139.41
N ASP A 14 12.90 36.38 -140.08
CA ASP A 14 12.68 36.37 -141.52
C ASP A 14 11.49 37.26 -141.96
N PHE A 15 10.38 37.30 -141.20
CA PHE A 15 9.24 38.19 -141.44
C PHE A 15 9.64 39.66 -141.31
N LYS A 16 10.37 40.01 -140.25
CA LYS A 16 10.89 41.37 -140.02
C LYS A 16 11.86 41.82 -141.11
N ARG A 17 12.52 40.88 -141.79
CA ARG A 17 13.42 41.15 -142.93
C ARG A 17 12.69 41.33 -144.27
N ARG A 18 11.48 40.78 -144.44
CA ARG A 18 10.77 40.71 -145.73
C ARG A 18 9.47 41.54 -145.79
N ALA A 19 8.93 42.00 -144.67
CA ALA A 19 7.64 42.71 -144.61
C ALA A 19 7.75 44.24 -144.77
N PRO A 20 6.71 44.91 -145.32
CA PRO A 20 6.66 46.38 -145.44
C PRO A 20 6.63 47.07 -144.05
N PRO A 21 7.15 48.32 -143.94
CA PRO A 21 7.41 48.97 -142.64
C PRO A 21 6.16 49.17 -141.77
N ASP A 22 4.98 49.34 -142.38
CA ASP A 22 3.72 49.53 -141.65
C ASP A 22 3.22 48.21 -141.00
N ALA A 23 3.37 47.08 -141.69
CA ALA A 23 3.02 45.76 -141.16
C ALA A 23 3.93 45.36 -139.98
N VAL A 24 5.22 45.75 -140.01
CA VAL A 24 6.15 45.51 -138.89
C VAL A 24 5.80 46.36 -137.67
N LYS A 25 5.23 47.56 -137.86
CA LYS A 25 4.78 48.43 -136.76
C LYS A 25 3.52 47.88 -136.06
N GLU A 26 2.58 47.30 -136.80
CA GLU A 26 1.36 46.72 -136.22
C GLU A 26 1.59 45.32 -135.65
N VAL A 27 2.26 44.42 -136.39
CA VAL A 27 2.44 43.02 -135.99
C VAL A 27 3.61 42.84 -135.02
N GLY A 28 4.60 43.74 -135.04
CA GLY A 28 5.78 43.66 -134.18
C GLY A 28 5.49 43.65 -132.68
N PRO A 29 4.69 44.60 -132.15
CA PRO A 29 4.26 44.59 -130.75
C PRO A 29 3.43 43.37 -130.39
N LEU A 30 2.52 42.93 -131.28
CA LEU A 30 1.68 41.75 -131.08
C LEU A 30 2.51 40.46 -130.99
N LEU A 31 3.55 40.32 -131.82
CA LEU A 31 4.39 39.14 -131.75
C LEU A 31 5.34 39.17 -130.56
N LYS A 32 5.78 40.35 -130.13
CA LYS A 32 6.53 40.49 -128.86
C LYS A 32 5.65 40.12 -127.67
N SER A 33 4.40 40.58 -127.61
CA SER A 33 3.48 40.17 -126.53
C SER A 33 3.18 38.67 -126.60
N TYR A 34 3.04 38.10 -127.79
CA TYR A 34 2.88 36.64 -127.97
C TYR A 34 4.12 35.86 -127.51
N GLN A 35 5.33 36.35 -127.83
CA GLN A 35 6.59 35.78 -127.37
C GLN A 35 6.73 35.86 -125.84
N GLU A 36 6.42 37.02 -125.26
CA GLU A 36 6.39 37.20 -123.79
C GLU A 36 5.39 36.26 -123.12
N GLU A 37 4.21 36.06 -123.72
CA GLU A 37 3.19 35.16 -123.18
C GLU A 37 3.63 33.69 -123.27
N ILE A 38 4.25 33.28 -124.37
CA ILE A 38 4.88 31.96 -124.51
C ILE A 38 5.98 31.77 -123.46
N ASP A 39 6.81 32.79 -123.23
CA ASP A 39 7.89 32.72 -122.25
C ASP A 39 7.35 32.64 -120.82
N LYS A 40 6.28 33.39 -120.49
CA LYS A 40 5.55 33.26 -119.22
C LYS A 40 4.95 31.88 -119.04
N LEU A 41 4.27 31.35 -120.06
CA LEU A 41 3.71 30.00 -120.04
C LEU A 41 4.80 28.94 -119.85
N THR A 42 5.94 29.10 -120.53
CA THR A 42 7.08 28.19 -120.39
C THR A 42 7.69 28.25 -118.99
N LYS A 43 7.84 29.45 -118.41
CA LYS A 43 8.31 29.61 -117.02
C LYS A 43 7.32 29.00 -116.01
N ARG A 44 6.01 29.22 -116.20
CA ARG A 44 4.97 28.65 -115.34
C ARG A 44 4.92 27.13 -115.42
N ALA A 45 5.06 26.57 -116.63
CA ALA A 45 5.12 25.12 -116.84
C ALA A 45 6.33 24.51 -116.11
N LYS A 46 7.53 25.09 -116.28
CA LYS A 46 8.74 24.62 -115.58
C LYS A 46 8.63 24.75 -114.06
N PHE A 47 8.04 25.83 -113.57
CA PHE A 47 7.78 26.00 -112.14
C PHE A 47 6.81 24.94 -111.63
N GLY A 48 5.72 24.68 -112.35
CA GLY A 48 4.76 23.62 -112.02
C GLY A 48 5.38 22.23 -112.01
N GLU A 49 6.21 21.90 -113.02
CA GLU A 49 6.95 20.64 -113.08
C GLU A 49 7.93 20.49 -111.90
N THR A 50 8.67 21.56 -111.57
CA THR A 50 9.62 21.56 -110.45
C THR A 50 8.92 21.46 -109.09
N ALA A 51 7.78 22.13 -108.92
CA ALA A 51 6.96 22.06 -107.72
C ALA A 51 6.34 20.67 -107.56
N TYR A 52 5.82 20.09 -108.65
CA TYR A 52 5.28 18.73 -108.67
C TYR A 52 6.36 17.71 -108.31
N LEU A 53 7.55 17.80 -108.93
CA LEU A 53 8.67 16.91 -108.62
C LEU A 53 9.13 17.04 -107.17
N ASN A 54 9.16 18.25 -106.61
CA ASN A 54 9.48 18.45 -105.19
C ASN A 54 8.48 17.74 -104.26
N VAL A 55 7.18 17.86 -104.54
CA VAL A 55 6.15 17.19 -103.73
C VAL A 55 6.25 15.67 -103.93
N TYR A 56 6.36 15.21 -105.17
CA TYR A 56 6.50 13.80 -105.50
C TYR A 56 7.73 13.19 -104.84
N GLN A 57 8.88 13.86 -104.90
CA GLN A 57 10.12 13.38 -104.29
C GLN A 57 10.00 13.30 -102.76
N LYS A 58 9.41 14.31 -102.11
CA LYS A 58 9.15 14.25 -100.66
C LYS A 58 8.18 13.14 -100.28
N GLN A 59 7.21 12.82 -101.14
CA GLN A 59 6.22 11.78 -100.91
C GLN A 59 6.76 10.39 -101.26
N TYR A 60 7.74 10.30 -102.16
CA TYR A 60 8.48 9.09 -102.52
C TYR A 60 9.56 8.75 -101.48
N GLU A 61 10.25 9.76 -100.94
CA GLU A 61 11.22 9.63 -99.85
C GLU A 61 10.55 9.50 -98.47
N ALA A 62 9.26 9.86 -98.35
CA ALA A 62 8.50 9.63 -97.13
C ALA A 62 8.45 8.11 -96.84
N PRO A 63 8.84 7.66 -95.64
CA PRO A 63 8.70 6.27 -95.24
C PRO A 63 7.25 5.81 -95.42
N ASP A 64 7.07 4.59 -95.93
CA ASP A 64 5.78 3.95 -96.17
C ASP A 64 4.80 4.15 -95.00
N PRO A 65 3.56 4.62 -95.22
CA PRO A 65 2.51 4.68 -94.20
C PRO A 65 2.00 3.29 -93.79
N HIS A 66 2.89 2.34 -93.52
CA HIS A 66 2.61 1.32 -92.52
C HIS A 66 2.45 2.06 -91.19
N LEU A 67 1.19 2.38 -90.86
CA LEU A 67 0.72 2.60 -89.49
C LEU A 67 1.61 1.80 -88.54
N PRO A 68 2.41 2.42 -87.65
CA PRO A 68 3.36 1.66 -86.85
C PRO A 68 2.59 0.77 -85.88
N SER A 69 2.25 -0.44 -86.35
CA SER A 69 1.61 -1.48 -85.56
C SER A 69 2.43 -1.71 -84.30
N GLN A 70 3.76 -1.62 -84.37
CA GLN A 70 4.66 -1.71 -83.21
C GLN A 70 4.58 -0.56 -82.18
N MET A 71 4.27 0.69 -82.59
CA MET A 71 4.01 1.77 -81.60
C MET A 71 2.57 1.74 -81.07
N ARG A 72 1.63 1.21 -81.87
CA ARG A 72 0.25 0.98 -81.45
C ARG A 72 0.09 -0.13 -80.41
N TRP A 73 1.09 -0.98 -80.16
CA TRP A 73 1.07 -1.89 -79.00
C TRP A 73 1.67 -1.24 -77.74
N LYS A 74 2.70 -0.40 -77.87
CA LYS A 74 3.34 0.27 -76.72
C LYS A 74 2.49 1.39 -76.10
N VAL A 75 1.75 2.17 -76.91
CA VAL A 75 0.89 3.27 -76.42
C VAL A 75 -0.33 2.75 -75.61
N PRO A 76 -1.06 1.70 -76.02
CA PRO A 76 -2.10 1.10 -75.20
C PRO A 76 -1.59 0.51 -73.90
N HIS A 77 -0.42 -0.15 -73.88
CA HIS A 77 0.14 -0.67 -72.63
C HIS A 77 0.56 0.44 -71.66
N ALA A 78 1.18 1.52 -72.16
CA ALA A 78 1.52 2.69 -71.34
C ALA A 78 0.26 3.42 -70.83
N TRP A 79 -0.77 3.58 -71.67
CA TRP A 79 -2.03 4.20 -71.28
C TRP A 79 -2.85 3.31 -70.32
N GLN A 80 -2.92 2.00 -70.55
CA GLN A 80 -3.57 1.04 -69.65
C GLN A 80 -2.86 0.98 -68.30
N SER A 81 -1.52 0.97 -68.28
CA SER A 81 -0.76 1.00 -67.03
C SER A 81 -0.89 2.34 -66.30
N LEU A 82 -0.98 3.47 -67.00
CA LEU A 82 -1.28 4.76 -66.40
C LEU A 82 -2.71 4.83 -65.86
N ARG A 83 -3.69 4.28 -66.58
CA ARG A 83 -5.08 4.17 -66.15
C ARG A 83 -5.24 3.25 -64.94
N HIS A 84 -4.52 2.13 -64.93
CA HIS A 84 -4.46 1.22 -63.77
C HIS A 84 -3.84 1.92 -62.57
N ARG A 85 -2.74 2.65 -62.76
CA ARG A 85 -2.12 3.46 -61.69
C ARG A 85 -3.05 4.55 -61.18
N HIS A 86 -3.74 5.27 -62.06
CA HIS A 86 -4.72 6.29 -61.66
C HIS A 86 -5.92 5.67 -60.96
N GLY A 87 -6.38 4.49 -61.40
CA GLY A 87 -7.44 3.72 -60.72
C GLY A 87 -7.03 3.29 -59.32
N LYS A 88 -5.81 2.76 -59.17
CA LYS A 88 -5.22 2.42 -57.87
C LYS A 88 -5.09 3.63 -56.95
N MET A 89 -4.50 4.71 -57.45
CA MET A 89 -4.37 5.96 -56.68
C MET A 89 -5.73 6.53 -56.27
N ALA A 90 -6.76 6.41 -57.12
CA ALA A 90 -8.12 6.82 -56.78
C ALA A 90 -8.77 5.90 -55.73
N GLN A 91 -8.49 4.59 -55.76
CA GLN A 91 -8.92 3.63 -54.73
C GLN A 91 -8.24 3.94 -53.40
N GLU A 92 -6.92 4.11 -53.39
CA GLU A 92 -6.14 4.49 -52.21
C GLU A 92 -6.68 5.82 -51.63
N LEU A 93 -6.95 6.83 -52.47
CA LEU A 93 -7.56 8.09 -52.01
C LEU A 93 -8.98 7.93 -51.46
N ALA A 94 -9.77 6.96 -51.94
CA ALA A 94 -11.09 6.67 -51.41
C ALA A 94 -11.00 5.94 -50.07
N GLU A 95 -10.08 4.98 -49.96
CA GLU A 95 -9.75 4.26 -48.72
C GLU A 95 -9.29 5.25 -47.65
N TYR A 96 -8.31 6.11 -47.94
CA TYR A 96 -7.85 7.15 -47.00
C TYR A 96 -8.97 8.11 -46.56
N LYS A 97 -9.90 8.45 -47.46
CA LYS A 97 -11.06 9.28 -47.08
C LYS A 97 -11.99 8.53 -46.13
N SER A 98 -12.25 7.24 -46.37
CA SER A 98 -13.09 6.44 -45.49
C SER A 98 -12.44 6.25 -44.12
N GLU A 99 -11.15 5.93 -44.07
CA GLU A 99 -10.36 5.82 -42.85
C GLU A 99 -10.36 7.15 -42.07
N SER A 100 -10.22 8.29 -42.76
CA SER A 100 -10.30 9.61 -42.11
C SER A 100 -11.66 9.87 -41.44
N THR A 101 -12.77 9.42 -42.05
CA THR A 101 -14.08 9.53 -41.40
C THR A 101 -14.24 8.58 -40.23
N GLU A 102 -13.65 7.39 -40.30
CA GLU A 102 -13.68 6.42 -39.21
C GLU A 102 -12.84 6.90 -38.02
N LEU A 103 -11.64 7.44 -38.27
CA LEU A 103 -10.80 8.09 -37.25
C LEU A 103 -11.56 9.24 -36.57
N ARG A 104 -12.29 10.06 -37.34
CA ARG A 104 -13.12 11.13 -36.76
C ARG A 104 -14.26 10.58 -35.89
N ASN A 105 -14.87 9.47 -36.26
CA ASN A 105 -15.89 8.81 -35.43
C ASN A 105 -15.26 8.24 -34.15
N GLN A 106 -14.06 7.67 -34.25
CA GLN A 106 -13.29 7.19 -33.11
C GLN A 106 -12.93 8.34 -32.16
N ASP A 107 -12.54 9.51 -32.65
CA ASP A 107 -12.30 10.71 -31.82
C ASP A 107 -13.51 11.10 -30.97
N HIS A 108 -14.73 10.96 -31.51
CA HIS A 108 -15.95 11.22 -30.74
C HIS A 108 -16.16 10.19 -29.63
N THR A 109 -15.82 8.91 -29.87
CA THR A 109 -15.90 7.87 -28.84
C THR A 109 -14.83 8.06 -27.76
N VAL A 110 -13.61 8.42 -28.14
CA VAL A 110 -12.51 8.71 -27.21
C VAL A 110 -12.89 9.86 -26.28
N ARG A 111 -13.40 10.97 -26.83
CA ARG A 111 -13.87 12.11 -25.99
C ARG A 111 -14.95 11.72 -24.99
N ARG A 112 -15.91 10.89 -25.40
CA ARG A 112 -16.97 10.40 -24.51
C ARG A 112 -16.41 9.52 -23.39
N LEU A 113 -15.45 8.66 -23.72
CA LEU A 113 -14.77 7.81 -22.73
C LEU A 113 -13.93 8.66 -21.77
N GLU A 114 -13.20 9.66 -22.26
CA GLU A 114 -12.44 10.60 -21.44
C GLU A 114 -13.34 11.42 -20.51
N GLU A 115 -14.51 11.87 -20.97
CA GLU A 115 -15.51 12.51 -20.10
C GLU A 115 -16.04 11.55 -19.04
N ARG A 116 -16.27 10.29 -19.41
CA ARG A 116 -16.76 9.28 -18.46
C ARG A 116 -15.69 8.97 -17.40
N VAL A 117 -14.44 8.79 -17.80
CA VAL A 117 -13.30 8.61 -16.89
C VAL A 117 -13.19 9.81 -15.95
N ARG A 118 -13.22 11.05 -16.47
CA ARG A 118 -13.19 12.26 -15.63
C ARG A 118 -14.33 12.33 -14.62
N SER A 119 -15.56 11.96 -15.01
CA SER A 119 -16.68 11.93 -14.07
C SER A 119 -16.50 10.87 -12.97
N LEU A 120 -16.01 9.68 -13.32
CA LEU A 120 -15.73 8.63 -12.34
C LEU A 120 -14.57 8.99 -11.41
N GLU A 121 -13.52 9.64 -11.91
CA GLU A 121 -12.42 10.16 -11.10
C GLU A 121 -12.90 11.23 -10.10
N ALA A 122 -13.80 12.13 -10.53
CA ALA A 122 -14.42 13.12 -9.65
C ALA A 122 -15.28 12.45 -8.56
N GLU A 123 -16.13 11.48 -8.93
CA GLU A 123 -16.93 10.72 -7.96
C GLU A 123 -16.07 9.93 -6.95
N LEU A 124 -14.96 9.34 -7.41
CA LEU A 124 -14.00 8.66 -6.54
C LEU A 124 -13.27 9.64 -5.62
N GLY A 125 -12.93 10.82 -6.11
CA GLY A 125 -12.35 11.90 -5.31
C GLY A 125 -13.29 12.40 -4.23
N GLU A 126 -14.57 12.61 -4.55
CA GLU A 126 -15.59 13.00 -3.57
C GLU A 126 -15.84 11.91 -2.53
N LYS A 127 -15.95 10.65 -2.94
CA LYS A 127 -16.05 9.51 -2.00
C LYS A 127 -14.80 9.36 -1.13
N GLY A 128 -13.62 9.64 -1.69
CA GLY A 128 -12.36 9.68 -0.96
C GLY A 128 -12.41 10.69 0.17
N LYS A 129 -12.81 11.94 -0.13
CA LYS A 129 -12.99 13.01 0.86
C LYS A 129 -14.03 12.64 1.92
N GLN A 130 -15.18 12.11 1.52
CA GLN A 130 -16.22 11.68 2.46
C GLN A 130 -15.73 10.56 3.41
N LEU A 131 -14.91 9.63 2.90
CA LEU A 131 -14.32 8.57 3.73
C LEU A 131 -13.23 9.11 4.67
N GLU A 132 -12.46 10.10 4.24
CA GLU A 132 -11.48 10.79 5.09
C GLU A 132 -12.18 11.56 6.20
N GLU A 133 -13.17 12.40 5.88
CA GLU A 133 -13.99 13.13 6.85
C GLU A 133 -14.69 12.16 7.84
N ALA A 134 -15.26 11.06 7.35
CA ALA A 134 -15.88 10.05 8.22
C ALA A 134 -14.87 9.31 9.13
N ARG A 135 -13.63 9.14 8.68
CA ARG A 135 -12.55 8.57 9.52
C ARG A 135 -12.09 9.56 10.58
N GLU A 136 -11.97 10.83 10.22
CA GLU A 136 -11.59 11.89 11.16
C GLU A 136 -12.64 12.03 12.27
N THR A 137 -13.93 12.10 11.92
CA THR A 137 -15.01 12.16 12.92
C THR A 137 -15.07 10.92 13.80
N ALA A 138 -14.94 9.72 13.23
CA ALA A 138 -14.92 8.49 14.02
C ALA A 138 -13.72 8.42 14.99
N LEU A 139 -12.57 8.98 14.58
CA LEU A 139 -11.37 9.05 15.42
C LEU A 139 -11.52 10.11 16.52
N GLU A 140 -12.18 11.23 16.24
CA GLU A 140 -12.56 12.23 17.24
C GLU A 140 -13.54 11.66 18.26
N GLU A 141 -14.61 10.98 17.82
CA GLU A 141 -15.54 10.29 18.74
C GLU A 141 -14.85 9.23 19.60
N SER A 142 -13.90 8.49 19.03
CA SER A 142 -13.12 7.51 19.80
C SER A 142 -12.24 8.17 20.86
N LYS A 143 -11.63 9.32 20.56
CA LYS A 143 -10.88 10.12 21.54
C LYS A 143 -11.82 10.66 22.61
N GLU A 144 -12.99 11.15 22.18
CA GLU A 144 -14.20 11.47 22.94
C GLU A 144 -14.41 10.51 24.12
N ARG A 145 -14.73 9.28 23.73
CA ARG A 145 -15.08 8.17 24.63
C ARG A 145 -13.93 7.76 25.55
N LEU A 146 -12.70 7.77 25.04
CA LEU A 146 -11.53 7.43 25.86
C LEU A 146 -11.28 8.46 26.97
N LEU A 147 -11.45 9.75 26.66
CA LEU A 147 -11.34 10.81 27.67
C LEU A 147 -12.43 10.68 28.74
N GLU A 148 -13.67 10.42 28.34
CA GLU A 148 -14.78 10.18 29.28
C GLU A 148 -14.52 8.96 30.18
N GLU A 149 -14.04 7.85 29.60
CA GLU A 149 -13.72 6.65 30.39
C GLU A 149 -12.57 6.89 31.37
N VAL A 150 -11.51 7.59 30.96
CA VAL A 150 -10.40 7.96 31.84
C VAL A 150 -10.88 8.87 32.96
N GLN A 151 -11.70 9.89 32.66
CA GLN A 151 -12.27 10.78 33.68
C GLN A 151 -13.17 10.02 34.67
N ALA A 152 -14.03 9.11 34.19
CA ALA A 152 -14.87 8.28 35.05
C ALA A 152 -14.02 7.38 35.96
N ARG A 153 -12.92 6.82 35.44
CA ARG A 153 -11.97 6.04 36.23
C ARG A 153 -11.28 6.90 37.29
N GLU A 154 -10.82 8.11 36.95
CA GLU A 154 -10.22 9.04 37.90
C GLU A 154 -11.18 9.37 39.04
N VAL A 155 -12.43 9.73 38.73
CA VAL A 155 -13.45 10.00 39.75
C VAL A 155 -13.66 8.78 40.65
N SER A 156 -13.82 7.58 40.07
CA SER A 156 -13.99 6.36 40.87
C SER A 156 -12.80 6.05 41.79
N LEU A 157 -11.57 6.34 41.33
CA LEU A 157 -10.36 6.17 42.13
C LEU A 157 -10.28 7.21 43.25
N THR A 158 -10.68 8.46 42.98
CA THR A 158 -10.74 9.50 44.01
C THR A 158 -11.76 9.16 45.09
N ASP A 159 -12.93 8.63 44.72
CA ASP A 159 -13.96 8.20 45.67
C ASP A 159 -13.48 7.01 46.52
N ALA A 160 -12.85 6.02 45.89
CA ALA A 160 -12.28 4.87 46.61
C ALA A 160 -11.16 5.28 47.58
N LEU A 161 -10.32 6.25 47.20
CA LEU A 161 -9.32 6.83 48.10
C LEU A 161 -9.97 7.58 49.26
N ALA A 162 -11.01 8.38 48.99
CA ALA A 162 -11.75 9.09 50.03
C ALA A 162 -12.40 8.13 51.03
N GLU A 163 -13.00 7.04 50.55
CA GLU A 163 -13.58 5.98 51.39
C GLU A 163 -12.52 5.28 52.25
N SER A 164 -11.37 4.93 51.66
CA SER A 164 -10.23 4.35 52.39
C SER A 164 -9.70 5.29 53.47
N HIS A 165 -9.55 6.58 53.17
CA HIS A 165 -9.14 7.59 54.14
C HIS A 165 -10.17 7.78 55.25
N ALA A 166 -11.47 7.77 54.94
CA ALA A 166 -12.54 7.84 55.93
C ALA A 166 -12.53 6.59 56.84
N GLY A 167 -12.33 5.40 56.26
CA GLY A 167 -12.16 4.14 57.00
C GLY A 167 -10.98 4.17 57.95
N LEU A 168 -9.81 4.64 57.48
CA LEU A 168 -8.62 4.82 58.32
C LEU A 168 -8.85 5.84 59.45
N ALA A 169 -9.54 6.94 59.18
CA ALA A 169 -9.89 7.93 60.20
C ALA A 169 -10.84 7.34 61.26
N SER A 170 -11.81 6.52 60.86
CA SER A 170 -12.69 5.80 61.77
C SER A 170 -11.93 4.81 62.65
N MET A 171 -11.03 4.01 62.05
CA MET A 171 -10.19 3.06 62.78
C MET A 171 -9.25 3.76 63.77
N LYS A 172 -8.66 4.90 63.38
CA LYS A 172 -7.86 5.73 64.29
C LYS A 172 -8.68 6.25 65.48
N ARG A 173 -9.89 6.75 65.25
CA ARG A 173 -10.79 7.20 66.32
C ARG A 173 -11.17 6.06 67.26
N LEU A 174 -11.48 4.87 66.71
CA LEU A 174 -11.78 3.69 67.52
C LEU A 174 -10.56 3.25 68.34
N HIS A 175 -9.37 3.27 67.74
CA HIS A 175 -8.12 2.96 68.43
C HIS A 175 -7.84 3.94 69.58
N GLU A 176 -7.95 5.24 69.34
CA GLU A 176 -7.82 6.26 70.39
C GLU A 176 -8.87 6.07 71.49
N ALA A 177 -10.12 5.74 71.14
CA ALA A 177 -11.17 5.48 72.13
C ALA A 177 -10.86 4.23 72.98
N SER A 178 -10.43 3.13 72.34
CA SER A 178 -10.01 1.90 73.03
C SER A 178 -8.79 2.14 73.91
N GLN A 179 -7.81 2.91 73.43
CA GLN A 179 -6.62 3.27 74.21
C GLN A 179 -6.99 4.12 75.44
N ARG A 180 -7.92 5.09 75.30
CA ARG A 180 -8.44 5.86 76.44
C ARG A 180 -9.17 4.97 77.45
N GLN A 181 -9.93 3.98 76.99
CA GLN A 181 -10.59 3.00 77.88
C GLN A 181 -9.57 2.14 78.63
N LEU A 182 -8.52 1.68 77.96
CA LEU A 182 -7.44 0.92 78.60
C LEU A 182 -6.73 1.76 79.67
N PHE A 183 -6.38 3.01 79.37
CA PHE A 183 -5.77 3.91 80.36
C PHE A 183 -6.71 4.20 81.53
N ALA A 184 -8.01 4.40 81.28
CA ALA A 184 -8.99 4.61 82.35
C ALA A 184 -9.16 3.37 83.24
N MET A 185 -9.16 2.17 82.65
CA MET A 185 -9.19 0.91 83.40
C MET A 185 -7.90 0.73 84.20
N GLN A 186 -6.72 0.98 83.60
CA GLN A 186 -5.44 0.92 84.30
C GLN A 186 -5.41 1.88 85.50
N SER A 187 -5.79 3.13 85.30
CA SER A 187 -5.87 4.13 86.39
C SER A 187 -6.81 3.68 87.51
N ARG A 188 -7.97 3.10 87.19
CA ARG A 188 -8.88 2.56 88.21
C ARG A 188 -8.28 1.38 88.95
N THR A 189 -7.64 0.45 88.25
CA THR A 189 -6.97 -0.68 88.90
C THR A 189 -5.81 -0.23 89.77
N GLU A 190 -5.08 0.82 89.38
CA GLU A 190 -4.01 1.41 90.19
C GLU A 190 -4.58 2.12 91.42
N GLU A 191 -5.68 2.86 91.30
CA GLU A 191 -6.40 3.46 92.43
C GLU A 191 -6.95 2.42 93.40
N GLU A 192 -7.57 1.35 92.90
CA GLU A 192 -8.06 0.22 93.71
C GLU A 192 -6.90 -0.50 94.41
N GLN A 193 -5.78 -0.74 93.71
CA GLN A 193 -4.58 -1.32 94.31
C GLN A 193 -4.01 -0.42 95.41
N ALA A 194 -3.93 0.89 95.18
CA ALA A 194 -3.47 1.86 96.18
C ALA A 194 -4.43 1.94 97.39
N GLY A 195 -5.74 1.89 97.14
CA GLY A 195 -6.77 1.82 98.18
C GLY A 195 -6.63 0.57 99.04
N LEU A 196 -6.51 -0.61 98.42
CA LEU A 196 -6.28 -1.88 99.10
C LEU A 196 -4.97 -1.89 99.89
N GLN A 197 -3.89 -1.31 99.33
CA GLN A 197 -2.62 -1.17 100.04
C GLN A 197 -2.77 -0.31 101.30
N SER A 198 -3.45 0.84 101.21
CA SER A 198 -3.74 1.71 102.35
C SER A 198 -4.61 1.02 103.41
N GLU A 199 -5.65 0.30 102.99
CA GLU A 199 -6.47 -0.51 103.91
C GLU A 199 -5.65 -1.58 104.63
N LEU A 200 -4.73 -2.23 103.92
CA LEU A 200 -3.83 -3.23 104.48
C LEU A 200 -2.85 -2.60 105.47
N GLU A 201 -2.29 -1.42 105.17
CA GLU A 201 -1.47 -0.64 106.09
C GLU A 201 -2.25 -0.25 107.36
N LEU A 202 -3.50 0.21 107.23
CA LEU A 202 -4.35 0.53 108.39
C LEU A 202 -4.67 -0.72 109.22
N ALA A 203 -5.00 -1.84 108.57
CA ALA A 203 -5.26 -3.11 109.24
C ALA A 203 -4.01 -3.62 109.97
N THR A 204 -2.82 -3.52 109.36
CA THR A 204 -1.56 -3.85 110.04
C THR A 204 -1.30 -2.93 111.23
N ALA A 205 -1.54 -1.62 111.11
CA ALA A 205 -1.41 -0.68 112.22
C ALA A 205 -2.43 -0.97 113.35
N GLU A 206 -3.64 -1.41 113.03
CA GLU A 206 -4.64 -1.80 114.03
C GLU A 206 -4.31 -3.15 114.67
N ILE A 207 -3.75 -4.10 113.92
CA ILE A 207 -3.16 -5.33 114.46
C ILE A 207 -2.04 -4.97 115.44
N ASP A 208 -1.15 -4.05 115.09
CA ASP A 208 -0.06 -3.62 115.98
C ASP A 208 -0.59 -2.94 117.25
N ARG A 209 -1.59 -2.05 117.13
CA ARG A 209 -2.25 -1.42 118.29
C ARG A 209 -2.97 -2.43 119.17
N THR A 210 -3.70 -3.38 118.57
CA THR A 210 -4.40 -4.42 119.34
C THR A 210 -3.42 -5.39 119.97
N ALA A 211 -2.33 -5.75 119.29
CA ALA A 211 -1.24 -6.54 119.87
C ALA A 211 -0.58 -5.83 121.05
N GLN A 212 -0.32 -4.52 120.94
CA GLN A 212 0.17 -3.70 122.06
C GLN A 212 -0.81 -3.70 123.24
N ARG A 213 -2.12 -3.52 122.97
CA ARG A 213 -3.17 -3.59 124.00
C ARG A 213 -3.26 -4.98 124.63
N LEU A 214 -3.13 -6.03 123.83
CA LEU A 214 -3.16 -7.42 124.29
C LEU A 214 -1.96 -7.69 125.20
N MET A 215 -0.76 -7.22 124.85
CA MET A 215 0.41 -7.27 125.74
C MET A 215 0.17 -6.50 127.06
N THR A 216 -0.47 -5.33 127.04
CA THR A 216 -0.78 -4.61 128.29
C THR A 216 -1.82 -5.34 129.13
N LEU A 217 -2.86 -5.88 128.50
CA LEU A 217 -3.91 -6.65 129.18
C LEU A 217 -3.40 -8.00 129.67
N GLU A 218 -2.44 -8.64 129.00
CA GLU A 218 -1.77 -9.85 129.48
C GLU A 218 -0.95 -9.56 130.74
N ARG A 219 -0.19 -8.45 130.75
CA ARG A 219 0.50 -7.97 131.97
C ARG A 219 -0.47 -7.64 133.09
N GLU A 220 -1.60 -6.99 132.78
CA GLU A 220 -2.64 -6.69 133.77
C GLU A 220 -3.40 -7.94 134.21
N LYS A 221 -3.62 -8.92 133.34
CA LYS A 221 -4.23 -10.22 133.67
C LYS A 221 -3.28 -11.05 134.53
N GLU A 222 -1.98 -11.03 134.28
CA GLU A 222 -1.00 -11.58 135.21
C GLU A 222 -1.08 -10.86 136.56
N ARG A 223 -1.22 -9.53 136.55
CA ARG A 223 -1.40 -8.73 137.77
C ARG A 223 -2.73 -8.99 138.51
N LEU A 224 -3.82 -9.26 137.79
CA LEU A 224 -5.15 -9.54 138.33
C LEU A 224 -5.37 -11.01 138.68
N LYS A 225 -4.72 -11.96 137.99
CA LYS A 225 -4.58 -13.36 138.45
C LYS A 225 -3.89 -13.42 139.81
N VAL A 226 -3.00 -12.47 140.09
CA VAL A 226 -2.37 -12.31 141.41
C VAL A 226 -3.31 -11.61 142.42
N ASN A 227 -4.30 -10.82 141.98
CA ASN A 227 -5.08 -9.93 142.86
C ASN A 227 -6.62 -10.09 142.88
N GLY A 228 -7.25 -11.06 142.20
CA GLY A 228 -8.71 -11.10 142.18
C GLY A 228 -9.34 -12.39 141.66
N MET A 229 -9.50 -13.36 142.55
CA MET A 229 -10.57 -14.36 142.43
C MET A 229 -11.80 -13.83 143.19
N ALA A 230 -12.76 -13.21 142.50
CA ALA A 230 -14.18 -13.20 142.90
C ALA A 230 -15.09 -12.44 141.91
N ASP A 231 -16.21 -13.11 141.61
CA ASP A 231 -17.54 -12.61 141.22
C ASP A 231 -17.84 -12.06 139.81
N GLY A 232 -18.81 -12.72 139.15
CA GLY A 232 -19.49 -12.18 137.99
C GLY A 232 -20.42 -13.12 137.20
N ALA A 233 -21.03 -14.15 137.80
CA ALA A 233 -21.80 -15.17 137.06
C ALA A 233 -23.18 -14.72 136.52
N ALA A 234 -23.70 -13.53 136.87
CA ALA A 234 -25.07 -13.12 136.51
C ALA A 234 -25.19 -12.18 135.29
N LYS A 235 -24.08 -11.72 134.70
CA LYS A 235 -24.08 -10.84 133.50
C LYS A 235 -23.94 -11.61 132.18
N GLN A 236 -23.64 -12.91 132.25
CA GLN A 236 -23.22 -13.72 131.11
C GLN A 236 -24.37 -14.36 130.32
N GLU A 237 -25.56 -14.50 130.89
CA GLU A 237 -26.72 -15.08 130.18
C GLU A 237 -27.46 -14.08 129.28
N ARG A 238 -27.53 -12.79 129.66
CA ARG A 238 -28.13 -11.76 128.79
C ARG A 238 -27.21 -11.32 127.64
N SER A 239 -25.89 -11.45 127.78
CA SER A 239 -24.96 -11.22 126.65
C SER A 239 -25.02 -12.38 125.64
N ARG A 240 -25.07 -13.64 126.10
CA ARG A 240 -25.18 -14.82 125.22
C ARG A 240 -26.42 -14.82 124.32
N ALA A 241 -27.60 -14.46 124.85
CA ALA A 241 -28.81 -14.41 124.04
C ALA A 241 -28.81 -13.27 122.99
N ALA A 242 -28.22 -12.12 123.32
CA ALA A 242 -28.04 -11.02 122.37
C ALA A 242 -26.95 -11.35 121.32
N GLU A 243 -25.86 -12.01 121.74
CA GLU A 243 -24.79 -12.51 120.88
C GLU A 243 -25.32 -13.57 119.90
N ASP A 244 -26.19 -14.49 120.32
CA ASP A 244 -26.72 -15.54 119.46
C ASP A 244 -27.73 -14.99 118.42
N SER A 245 -28.54 -13.98 118.78
CA SER A 245 -29.40 -13.29 117.81
C SER A 245 -28.59 -12.45 116.81
N LEU A 246 -27.53 -11.79 117.26
CA LEU A 246 -26.64 -11.03 116.40
C LEU A 246 -25.84 -11.95 115.46
N ARG A 247 -25.35 -13.09 115.96
CA ARG A 247 -24.71 -14.15 115.17
C ARG A 247 -25.62 -14.69 114.09
N LYS A 248 -26.90 -14.93 114.40
CA LYS A 248 -27.87 -15.42 113.40
C LYS A 248 -28.14 -14.38 112.30
N SER A 249 -28.25 -13.10 112.67
CA SER A 249 -28.40 -12.01 111.70
C SER A 249 -27.14 -11.82 110.84
N CYS A 250 -25.95 -11.86 111.44
CA CYS A 250 -24.67 -11.83 110.72
C CYS A 250 -24.49 -13.04 109.80
N MET A 251 -24.88 -14.24 110.23
CA MET A 251 -24.81 -15.44 109.40
C MET A 251 -25.73 -15.33 108.17
N LEU A 252 -26.95 -14.81 108.34
CA LEU A 252 -27.88 -14.59 107.22
C LEU A 252 -27.37 -13.52 106.25
N ARG A 253 -26.77 -12.43 106.77
CA ARG A 253 -26.14 -11.40 105.92
C ARG A 253 -24.94 -11.97 105.17
N ALA A 254 -24.06 -12.71 105.84
CA ALA A 254 -22.92 -13.38 105.21
C ALA A 254 -23.35 -14.45 104.19
N GLN A 255 -24.46 -15.16 104.42
CA GLN A 255 -25.03 -16.08 103.42
C GLN A 255 -25.61 -15.33 102.21
N GLY A 256 -26.22 -14.15 102.42
CA GLY A 256 -26.68 -13.29 101.33
C GLY A 256 -25.53 -12.75 100.48
N GLU A 257 -24.47 -12.25 101.12
CA GLU A 257 -23.25 -11.78 100.47
C GLU A 257 -22.53 -12.92 99.74
N LEU A 258 -22.44 -14.12 100.33
CA LEU A 258 -21.86 -15.29 99.67
C LEU A 258 -22.63 -15.69 98.41
N ARG A 259 -23.97 -15.64 98.45
CA ARG A 259 -24.81 -15.91 97.27
C ARG A 259 -24.65 -14.86 96.18
N ALA A 260 -24.57 -13.58 96.56
CA ALA A 260 -24.32 -12.49 95.62
C ALA A 260 -22.95 -12.66 94.93
N VAL A 261 -21.89 -12.93 95.69
CA VAL A 261 -20.55 -13.18 95.15
C VAL A 261 -20.51 -14.43 94.28
N GLN A 262 -21.25 -15.50 94.64
CA GLN A 262 -21.37 -16.70 93.79
C GLN A 262 -22.03 -16.38 92.45
N GLN A 263 -23.10 -15.57 92.46
CA GLN A 263 -23.80 -15.17 91.24
C GLN A 263 -22.94 -14.26 90.36
N ASP A 264 -22.21 -13.32 90.94
CA ASP A 264 -21.27 -12.44 90.22
C ASP A 264 -20.12 -13.26 89.59
N LEU A 265 -19.59 -14.26 90.33
CA LEU A 265 -18.57 -15.16 89.82
C LEU A 265 -19.08 -16.02 88.66
N GLU A 266 -20.31 -16.51 88.73
CA GLU A 266 -20.96 -17.27 87.64
C GLU A 266 -21.19 -16.38 86.41
N GLN A 267 -21.58 -15.13 86.60
CA GLN A 267 -21.74 -14.17 85.50
C GLN A 267 -20.41 -13.83 84.83
N GLU A 268 -19.35 -13.59 85.59
CA GLU A 268 -17.99 -13.37 85.05
C GLU A 268 -17.45 -14.63 84.36
N ARG A 269 -17.72 -15.83 84.89
CA ARG A 269 -17.38 -17.09 84.22
C ARG A 269 -18.12 -17.23 82.90
N ALA A 270 -19.41 -16.96 82.85
CA ALA A 270 -20.21 -16.98 81.63
C ALA A 270 -19.72 -15.95 80.59
N GLY A 271 -19.37 -14.74 81.05
CA GLY A 271 -18.77 -13.71 80.21
C GLY A 271 -17.40 -14.13 79.64
N ASN A 272 -16.57 -14.75 80.46
CA ASN A 272 -15.26 -15.27 80.03
C ASN A 272 -15.38 -16.46 79.08
N THR A 273 -16.35 -17.36 79.27
CA THR A 273 -16.61 -18.45 78.31
C THR A 273 -17.08 -17.90 76.97
N ALA A 274 -17.98 -16.91 76.96
CA ALA A 274 -18.45 -16.27 75.73
C ALA A 274 -17.31 -15.55 74.99
N ARG A 275 -16.42 -14.84 75.71
CA ARG A 275 -15.21 -14.23 75.14
C ARG A 275 -14.26 -15.28 74.56
N MET A 276 -14.04 -16.39 75.27
CA MET A 276 -13.19 -17.50 74.79
C MET A 276 -13.76 -18.16 73.53
N GLU A 277 -15.08 -18.35 73.45
CA GLU A 277 -15.74 -18.85 72.25
C GLU A 277 -15.64 -17.87 71.08
N GLY A 278 -15.82 -16.58 71.32
CA GLY A 278 -15.63 -15.53 70.31
C GLY A 278 -14.20 -15.47 69.78
N LEU A 279 -13.20 -15.56 70.66
CA LEU A 279 -11.78 -15.61 70.27
C LEU A 279 -11.44 -16.89 69.49
N LYS A 280 -11.99 -18.04 69.88
CA LYS A 280 -11.83 -19.30 69.12
C LYS A 280 -12.44 -19.19 67.72
N ALA A 281 -13.62 -18.59 67.58
CA ALA A 281 -14.25 -18.37 66.28
C ALA A 281 -13.43 -17.41 65.40
N ALA A 282 -12.88 -16.33 65.98
CA ALA A 282 -11.99 -15.41 65.27
C ALA A 282 -10.68 -16.09 64.82
N LEU A 283 -10.11 -16.94 65.68
CA LEU A 283 -8.90 -17.71 65.34
C LEU A 283 -9.18 -18.69 64.18
N GLN A 284 -10.29 -19.43 64.22
CA GLN A 284 -10.69 -20.32 63.13
C GLN A 284 -10.93 -19.57 61.81
N ALA A 285 -11.53 -18.37 61.88
CA ALA A 285 -11.70 -17.51 60.70
C ALA A 285 -10.34 -17.04 60.13
N GLN A 286 -9.39 -16.70 61.00
CA GLN A 286 -8.04 -16.31 60.60
C GLN A 286 -7.26 -17.49 59.99
N GLU A 287 -7.34 -18.67 60.58
CA GLU A 287 -6.74 -19.91 60.05
C GLU A 287 -7.31 -20.27 58.68
N ALA A 288 -8.63 -20.11 58.48
CA ALA A 288 -9.26 -20.31 57.18
C ALA A 288 -8.79 -19.30 56.14
N GLN A 289 -8.59 -18.03 56.52
CA GLN A 289 -8.01 -17.01 55.63
C GLN A 289 -6.55 -17.32 55.27
N SER A 290 -5.73 -17.74 56.24
CA SER A 290 -4.34 -18.15 55.98
C SER A 290 -4.28 -19.37 55.05
N ALA A 291 -5.14 -20.37 55.24
CA ALA A 291 -5.22 -21.54 54.35
C ALA A 291 -5.65 -21.17 52.92
N ALA A 292 -6.58 -20.21 52.78
CA ALA A 292 -6.98 -19.70 51.47
C ALA A 292 -5.85 -18.95 50.75
N LEU A 293 -5.09 -18.12 51.49
CA LEU A 293 -3.91 -17.44 50.95
C LEU A 293 -2.80 -18.41 50.56
N ASP A 294 -2.57 -19.48 51.34
CA ASP A 294 -1.61 -20.52 51.00
C ASP A 294 -2.02 -21.31 49.74
N GLN A 295 -3.32 -21.56 49.57
CA GLN A 295 -3.84 -22.17 48.35
C GLN A 295 -3.66 -21.23 47.16
N GLU A 296 -3.92 -19.93 47.32
CA GLU A 296 -3.71 -18.93 46.28
C GLU A 296 -2.22 -18.82 45.89
N LEU A 297 -1.31 -18.85 46.87
CA LEU A 297 0.14 -18.86 46.64
C LEU A 297 0.59 -20.13 45.90
N ARG A 298 0.02 -21.29 46.21
CA ARG A 298 0.31 -22.55 45.48
C ARG A 298 -0.21 -22.56 44.05
N THR A 299 -1.29 -21.84 43.76
CA THR A 299 -1.80 -21.70 42.39
C THR A 299 -1.03 -20.68 41.55
N ARG A 300 -0.12 -19.90 42.15
CA ARG A 300 0.77 -19.02 41.38
C ARG A 300 1.81 -19.87 40.64
N PRO A 301 2.09 -19.57 39.36
CA PRO A 301 3.08 -20.30 38.59
C PRO A 301 4.43 -20.26 39.31
N THR A 302 5.01 -21.43 39.53
CA THR A 302 6.27 -21.62 40.24
C THR A 302 7.41 -20.97 39.45
N SER A 303 8.45 -20.45 40.11
CA SER A 303 9.62 -19.81 39.45
C SER A 303 10.16 -20.66 38.30
N GLN A 304 10.19 -21.99 38.49
CA GLN A 304 10.62 -22.95 37.48
C GLN A 304 9.80 -22.90 36.18
N MET A 305 8.48 -22.73 36.27
CA MET A 305 7.63 -22.62 35.08
C MET A 305 7.81 -21.28 34.37
N VAL A 306 8.11 -20.22 35.12
CA VAL A 306 8.48 -18.91 34.54
C VAL A 306 9.83 -19.00 33.85
N ASP A 307 10.80 -19.69 34.44
CA ASP A 307 12.14 -19.90 33.86
C ASP A 307 12.07 -20.82 32.63
N GLU A 308 11.22 -21.83 32.63
CA GLU A 308 10.98 -22.73 31.51
C GLU A 308 10.26 -22.03 30.36
N LEU A 309 9.27 -21.16 30.65
CA LEU A 309 8.66 -20.28 29.65
C LEU A 309 9.66 -19.26 29.09
N ARG A 310 10.56 -18.72 29.92
CA ARG A 310 11.64 -17.83 29.45
C ARG A 310 12.62 -18.55 28.54
N GLN A 311 12.93 -19.80 28.85
CA GLN A 311 13.79 -20.63 28.02
C GLN A 311 13.12 -20.96 26.69
N GLN A 312 11.83 -21.31 26.69
CA GLN A 312 11.05 -21.50 25.46
C GLN A 312 10.98 -20.22 24.60
N VAL A 313 10.82 -19.06 25.22
CA VAL A 313 10.87 -17.77 24.51
C VAL A 313 12.26 -17.53 23.92
N ALA A 314 13.34 -17.82 24.66
CA ALA A 314 14.70 -17.69 24.17
C ALA A 314 14.98 -18.61 22.97
N ASP A 315 14.55 -19.87 23.04
CA ASP A 315 14.70 -20.85 21.97
C ASP A 315 13.93 -20.42 20.71
N LEU A 316 12.66 -20.01 20.85
CA LEU A 316 11.85 -19.48 19.74
C LEU A 316 12.43 -18.21 19.13
N THR A 317 13.01 -17.31 19.94
CA THR A 317 13.71 -16.14 19.41
C THR A 317 14.97 -16.52 18.63
N GLY A 318 15.73 -17.52 19.08
CA GLY A 318 16.89 -18.04 18.34
C GLY A 318 16.50 -18.68 17.01
N GLU A 319 15.42 -19.46 16.98
CA GLU A 319 14.88 -20.03 15.74
C GLU A 319 14.40 -18.96 14.75
N LEU A 320 13.84 -17.85 15.25
CA LEU A 320 13.45 -16.71 14.44
C LEU A 320 14.66 -15.97 13.85
N GLU A 321 15.73 -15.79 14.62
CA GLU A 321 17.00 -15.20 14.15
C GLU A 321 17.68 -16.08 13.08
N VAL A 322 17.66 -17.40 13.26
CA VAL A 322 18.17 -18.34 12.26
C VAL A 322 17.31 -18.33 10.99
N SER A 323 16.00 -18.23 11.12
CA SER A 323 15.10 -18.17 9.95
C SER A 323 15.24 -16.85 9.20
N THR A 324 15.40 -15.72 9.91
CA THR A 324 15.61 -14.40 9.29
C THR A 324 16.98 -14.31 8.60
N SER A 325 18.04 -14.87 9.17
CA SER A 325 19.34 -14.95 8.49
C SER A 325 19.34 -15.84 7.24
N LYS A 326 18.55 -16.93 7.24
CA LYS A 326 18.30 -17.73 6.04
C LYS A 326 17.53 -16.95 4.97
N CYS A 327 16.49 -16.21 5.35
CA CYS A 327 15.74 -15.36 4.41
C CYS A 327 16.64 -14.29 3.78
N SER A 328 17.46 -13.60 4.56
CA SER A 328 18.38 -12.57 4.02
C SER A 328 19.46 -13.16 3.12
N ALA A 329 19.93 -14.38 3.39
CA ALA A 329 20.84 -15.11 2.50
C ALA A 329 20.19 -15.44 1.16
N VAL A 330 18.93 -15.89 1.16
CA VAL A 330 18.16 -16.18 -0.07
C VAL A 330 17.88 -14.90 -0.86
N GLU A 331 17.54 -13.80 -0.18
CA GLU A 331 17.36 -12.48 -0.81
C GLU A 331 18.67 -11.99 -1.47
N GLY A 332 19.81 -12.20 -0.81
CA GLY A 332 21.12 -11.87 -1.37
C GLY A 332 21.45 -12.69 -2.63
N GLU A 333 21.11 -13.98 -2.64
CA GLU A 333 21.32 -14.83 -3.82
C GLU A 333 20.36 -14.48 -4.97
N LEU A 334 19.10 -14.16 -4.65
CA LEU A 334 18.14 -13.65 -5.62
C LEU A 334 18.63 -12.35 -6.27
N SER A 335 19.20 -11.44 -5.47
CA SER A 335 19.79 -10.19 -6.00
C SER A 335 20.97 -10.45 -6.92
N ARG A 336 21.83 -11.42 -6.61
CA ARG A 336 22.93 -11.83 -7.51
C ARG A 336 22.40 -12.40 -8.82
N GLN A 337 21.36 -13.24 -8.76
CA GLN A 337 20.73 -13.80 -9.96
C GLN A 337 20.07 -12.70 -10.81
N GLN A 338 19.38 -11.75 -10.20
CA GLN A 338 18.80 -10.61 -10.91
C GLN A 338 19.87 -9.73 -11.58
N GLN A 339 21.00 -9.47 -10.91
CA GLN A 339 22.13 -8.76 -11.51
C GLN A 339 22.74 -9.54 -12.68
N LEU A 340 22.84 -10.86 -12.57
CA LEU A 340 23.33 -11.71 -13.66
C LEU A 340 22.38 -11.67 -14.85
N VAL A 341 21.07 -11.78 -14.62
CA VAL A 341 20.04 -11.68 -15.68
C VAL A 341 20.10 -10.31 -16.35
N ALA A 342 20.19 -9.21 -15.59
CA ALA A 342 20.31 -7.87 -16.14
C ALA A 342 21.56 -7.70 -17.01
N ARG A 343 22.70 -8.28 -16.60
CA ARG A 343 23.93 -8.29 -17.42
C ARG A 343 23.76 -9.11 -18.69
N LEU A 344 23.11 -10.27 -18.61
CA LEU A 344 22.82 -11.09 -19.78
C LEU A 344 21.86 -10.39 -20.74
N GLU A 345 20.87 -9.66 -20.23
CA GLU A 345 19.97 -8.82 -21.04
C GLU A 345 20.74 -7.68 -21.72
N GLU A 346 21.66 -7.02 -21.02
CA GLU A 346 22.54 -5.99 -21.58
C GLU A 346 23.46 -6.55 -22.67
N ASP A 347 24.07 -7.72 -22.43
CA ASP A 347 24.91 -8.42 -23.40
C ASP A 347 24.11 -8.88 -24.63
N LEU A 348 22.86 -9.33 -24.45
CA LEU A 348 21.96 -9.70 -25.55
C LEU A 348 21.53 -8.49 -26.37
N LEU A 349 21.20 -7.37 -25.72
CA LEU A 349 20.89 -6.11 -26.40
C LEU A 349 22.10 -5.58 -27.17
N ALA A 350 23.30 -5.69 -26.60
CA ALA A 350 24.54 -5.34 -27.29
C ALA A 350 24.82 -6.26 -28.49
N ALA A 351 24.51 -7.56 -28.39
CA ALA A 351 24.61 -8.50 -29.50
C ALA A 351 23.57 -8.23 -30.60
N GLU A 352 22.34 -7.84 -30.25
CA GLU A 352 21.29 -7.47 -31.20
C GLU A 352 21.62 -6.15 -31.91
N GLN A 353 22.18 -5.15 -31.20
CA GLN A 353 22.72 -3.94 -31.81
C GLN A 353 23.87 -4.24 -32.77
N ARG A 354 24.74 -5.21 -32.47
CA ARG A 354 25.79 -5.68 -33.40
C ARG A 354 25.21 -6.38 -34.63
N GLN A 355 24.07 -7.07 -34.54
CA GLN A 355 23.39 -7.68 -35.69
C GLN A 355 22.64 -6.65 -36.58
N SER A 356 22.28 -5.49 -36.04
CA SER A 356 21.56 -4.43 -36.78
C SER A 356 22.44 -3.64 -37.78
N ASN A 357 23.76 -3.89 -37.81
CA ASN A 357 24.72 -3.26 -38.73
C ASN A 357 25.41 -4.33 -39.61
N PRO A 358 24.84 -4.73 -40.75
CA PRO A 358 25.35 -5.86 -41.55
C PRO A 358 26.58 -5.52 -42.41
N GLY A 359 27.17 -4.32 -42.25
CA GLY A 359 28.23 -3.81 -43.13
C GLY A 359 29.67 -4.04 -42.67
N GLU A 360 29.91 -4.37 -41.40
CA GLU A 360 31.27 -4.37 -40.81
C GLU A 360 31.66 -5.65 -40.04
N ALA A 361 30.74 -6.60 -39.85
CA ALA A 361 30.98 -7.80 -39.03
C ALA A 361 31.57 -9.00 -39.79
N ILE A 362 31.75 -8.91 -41.12
CA ILE A 362 32.31 -10.01 -41.93
C ILE A 362 33.86 -9.98 -41.94
N SER A 363 34.50 -8.85 -41.63
CA SER A 363 35.96 -8.78 -41.52
C SER A 363 36.51 -9.26 -40.18
N ASP A 364 35.83 -8.96 -39.07
CA ASP A 364 36.35 -9.27 -37.72
C ASP A 364 36.13 -10.72 -37.27
N ALA A 365 35.13 -11.41 -37.84
CA ALA A 365 34.89 -12.83 -37.54
C ALA A 365 35.92 -13.77 -38.19
N PHE A 366 36.68 -13.31 -39.20
CA PHE A 366 37.73 -14.09 -39.85
C PHE A 366 39.08 -13.96 -39.13
N ASP A 367 39.29 -12.89 -38.36
CA ASP A 367 40.59 -12.59 -37.71
C ASP A 367 40.70 -13.18 -36.28
N SER A 368 39.58 -13.53 -35.63
CA SER A 368 39.59 -14.16 -34.29
C SER A 368 39.63 -15.69 -34.28
N LEU A 369 39.60 -16.35 -35.45
CA LEU A 369 39.73 -17.81 -35.52
C LEU A 369 41.18 -18.31 -35.63
N ASP A 370 42.16 -17.41 -35.79
CA ASP A 370 43.59 -17.77 -35.99
C ASP A 370 44.41 -17.78 -34.68
N SER A 371 43.81 -17.42 -33.54
CA SER A 371 44.49 -17.31 -32.22
C SER A 371 44.19 -18.45 -31.24
N ALA A 372 43.38 -19.43 -31.64
CA ALA A 372 43.15 -20.65 -30.84
C ALA A 372 43.88 -21.82 -31.51
N GLY A 373 45.19 -21.92 -31.26
CA GLY A 373 46.05 -22.99 -31.77
C GLY A 373 45.55 -24.40 -31.38
N LEU A 374 44.77 -25.00 -32.28
CA LEU A 374 44.48 -26.43 -32.29
C LEU A 374 44.54 -26.95 -33.73
N LEU A 375 45.76 -27.11 -34.23
CA LEU A 375 46.08 -28.08 -35.27
C LEU A 375 47.05 -29.11 -34.69
N ALA A 376 46.49 -30.13 -34.05
CA ALA A 376 47.13 -31.45 -33.91
C ALA A 376 46.10 -32.47 -33.40
N ASP A 377 45.36 -33.09 -34.32
CA ASP A 377 45.39 -34.54 -34.57
C ASP A 377 44.07 -34.98 -35.20
N GLY A 378 44.19 -35.75 -36.28
CA GLY A 378 43.07 -36.19 -37.08
C GLY A 378 42.33 -37.35 -36.42
N GLY A 379 41.00 -37.25 -36.40
CA GLY A 379 40.12 -38.39 -36.18
C GLY A 379 38.86 -38.01 -35.43
N ASP A 380 37.76 -37.81 -36.17
CA ASP A 380 36.34 -38.19 -35.92
C ASP A 380 35.72 -38.19 -34.49
N GLY A 381 36.43 -37.70 -33.47
CA GLY A 381 36.08 -37.85 -32.05
C GLY A 381 35.83 -36.53 -31.31
N GLY A 382 36.09 -35.39 -31.94
CA GLY A 382 35.83 -34.06 -31.36
C GLY A 382 34.33 -33.79 -31.16
N GLU A 383 33.50 -34.18 -32.14
CA GLU A 383 32.05 -34.09 -32.02
C GLU A 383 31.50 -35.05 -30.95
N HIS A 384 32.00 -36.30 -30.90
CA HIS A 384 31.56 -37.27 -29.90
C HIS A 384 31.98 -36.87 -28.47
N THR A 385 33.14 -36.23 -28.30
CA THR A 385 33.61 -35.75 -26.99
C THR A 385 32.83 -34.52 -26.52
N MET A 386 32.51 -33.58 -27.42
CA MET A 386 31.66 -32.44 -27.12
C MET A 386 30.21 -32.88 -26.81
N LEU A 387 29.66 -33.79 -27.59
CA LEU A 387 28.33 -34.35 -27.35
C LEU A 387 28.28 -35.17 -26.05
N SER A 388 29.34 -35.90 -25.71
CA SER A 388 29.46 -36.62 -24.42
C SER A 388 29.52 -35.66 -23.24
N ALA A 389 30.27 -34.56 -23.35
CA ALA A 389 30.31 -33.50 -22.34
C ALA A 389 28.95 -32.83 -22.16
N LEU A 390 28.26 -32.49 -23.25
CA LEU A 390 26.91 -31.92 -23.24
C LEU A 390 25.88 -32.90 -22.66
N CYS A 391 25.99 -34.19 -22.96
CA CYS A 391 25.15 -35.22 -22.34
C CYS A 391 25.40 -35.30 -20.84
N SER A 392 26.66 -35.32 -20.38
CA SER A 392 26.98 -35.34 -18.96
C SER A 392 26.49 -34.09 -18.22
N GLN A 393 26.54 -32.94 -18.88
CA GLN A 393 26.09 -31.67 -18.32
C GLN A 393 24.55 -31.63 -18.23
N ARG A 394 23.86 -32.09 -19.28
CA ARG A 394 22.41 -32.28 -19.29
C ARG A 394 21.97 -33.24 -18.19
N ASP A 395 22.67 -34.35 -18.01
CA ASP A 395 22.32 -35.37 -17.02
C ASP A 395 22.50 -34.83 -15.59
N ARG A 396 23.56 -34.04 -15.34
CA ARG A 396 23.73 -33.30 -14.07
C ARG A 396 22.66 -32.25 -13.84
N PHE A 397 22.26 -31.49 -14.86
CA PHE A 397 21.16 -30.54 -14.73
C PHE A 397 19.85 -31.24 -14.45
N ARG A 398 19.60 -32.38 -15.11
CA ARG A 398 18.41 -33.20 -14.87
C ARG A 398 18.37 -33.74 -13.44
N GLU A 399 19.50 -34.19 -12.91
CA GLU A 399 19.64 -34.64 -11.53
C GLU A 399 19.41 -33.50 -10.53
N ARG A 400 19.97 -32.31 -10.77
CA ARG A 400 19.72 -31.13 -9.92
C ARG A 400 18.27 -30.67 -9.97
N VAL A 401 17.63 -30.71 -11.14
CA VAL A 401 16.20 -30.41 -11.27
C VAL A 401 15.38 -31.41 -10.47
N GLN A 402 15.67 -32.71 -10.59
CA GLN A 402 14.99 -33.75 -9.84
C GLN A 402 15.17 -33.59 -8.31
N GLN A 403 16.38 -33.26 -7.85
CA GLN A 403 16.66 -32.98 -6.44
C GLN A 403 15.90 -31.75 -5.94
N VAL A 404 15.81 -30.68 -6.75
CA VAL A 404 15.05 -29.46 -6.39
C VAL A 404 13.55 -29.74 -6.37
N GLU A 405 13.04 -30.53 -7.31
CA GLU A 405 11.63 -30.95 -7.33
C GLU A 405 11.29 -31.81 -6.10
N GLU A 406 12.20 -32.70 -5.68
CA GLU A 406 12.03 -33.53 -4.49
C GLU A 406 12.11 -32.70 -3.19
N GLN A 407 13.03 -31.73 -3.12
CA GLN A 407 13.10 -30.77 -2.02
C GLN A 407 11.86 -29.88 -1.96
N LEU A 408 11.34 -29.42 -3.11
CA LEU A 408 10.11 -28.64 -3.18
C LEU A 408 8.91 -29.48 -2.72
N ALA A 409 8.84 -30.74 -3.12
CA ALA A 409 7.79 -31.66 -2.69
C ALA A 409 7.85 -31.91 -1.17
N SER A 410 9.04 -32.15 -0.61
CA SER A 410 9.24 -32.31 0.83
C SER A 410 8.86 -31.05 1.60
N ALA A 411 9.34 -29.88 1.17
CA ALA A 411 9.00 -28.60 1.80
C ALA A 411 7.50 -28.30 1.74
N HIS A 412 6.84 -28.68 0.64
CA HIS A 412 5.39 -28.55 0.51
C HIS A 412 4.64 -29.47 1.47
N GLN A 413 5.12 -30.71 1.64
CA GLN A 413 4.57 -31.66 2.60
C GLN A 413 4.73 -31.16 4.05
N ASP A 414 5.92 -30.66 4.40
CA ASP A 414 6.21 -30.11 5.74
C ASP A 414 5.35 -28.89 6.03
N HIS A 415 5.20 -27.98 5.06
CA HIS A 415 4.30 -26.83 5.17
C HIS A 415 2.84 -27.27 5.39
N MET A 416 2.39 -28.32 4.71
CA MET A 416 1.04 -28.87 4.91
C MET A 416 0.87 -29.55 6.27
N GLN A 417 1.93 -30.16 6.82
CA GLN A 417 1.91 -30.71 8.18
C GLN A 417 1.88 -29.60 9.23
N LEU A 418 2.80 -28.63 9.17
CA LEU A 418 2.83 -27.47 10.06
C LEU A 418 1.51 -26.70 10.05
N LYS A 419 0.87 -26.58 8.88
CA LYS A 419 -0.44 -25.92 8.77
C LYS A 419 -1.54 -26.69 9.51
N ARG A 420 -1.56 -28.04 9.41
CA ARG A 420 -2.51 -28.87 10.16
C ARG A 420 -2.27 -28.78 11.66
N ASP A 421 -1.01 -28.78 12.09
CA ASP A 421 -0.65 -28.67 13.51
C ASP A 421 -1.02 -27.29 14.06
N LEU A 422 -0.79 -26.22 13.30
CA LEU A 422 -1.21 -24.86 13.62
C LEU A 422 -2.73 -24.77 13.77
N ASP A 423 -3.48 -25.35 12.83
CA ASP A 423 -4.95 -25.34 12.87
C ASP A 423 -5.49 -26.20 14.03
N SER A 424 -4.83 -27.32 14.36
CA SER A 424 -5.15 -28.14 15.54
C SER A 424 -4.88 -27.38 16.84
N ALA A 425 -3.69 -26.78 16.98
CA ALA A 425 -3.33 -26.00 18.15
C ALA A 425 -4.25 -24.78 18.33
N ARG A 426 -4.67 -24.14 17.23
CA ARG A 426 -5.69 -23.08 17.27
C ARG A 426 -7.04 -23.60 17.76
N ALA A 427 -7.48 -24.76 17.28
CA ALA A 427 -8.73 -25.36 17.73
C ALA A 427 -8.68 -25.73 19.22
N ASP A 428 -7.56 -26.30 19.69
CA ASP A 428 -7.33 -26.63 21.09
C ASP A 428 -7.25 -25.38 21.98
N ASN A 429 -6.61 -24.31 21.51
CA ASN A 429 -6.57 -23.01 22.20
C ASN A 429 -7.98 -22.41 22.34
N VAL A 430 -8.81 -22.48 21.29
CA VAL A 430 -10.21 -22.04 21.36
C VAL A 430 -10.99 -22.91 22.34
N ALA A 431 -10.84 -24.24 22.31
CA ALA A 431 -11.50 -25.14 23.24
C ALA A 431 -11.05 -24.95 24.70
N LEU A 432 -9.79 -24.56 24.93
CA LEU A 432 -9.28 -24.18 26.25
C LEU A 432 -9.92 -22.89 26.74
N VAL A 433 -10.08 -21.89 25.87
CA VAL A 433 -10.80 -20.64 26.19
C VAL A 433 -12.27 -20.92 26.48
N GLU A 434 -12.92 -21.82 25.74
CA GLU A 434 -14.29 -22.27 26.02
C GLU A 434 -14.41 -22.88 27.42
N ARG A 435 -13.49 -23.78 27.79
CA ARG A 435 -13.45 -24.41 29.12
C ARG A 435 -13.11 -23.39 30.22
N LEU A 436 -12.15 -22.51 29.99
CA LEU A 436 -11.77 -21.43 30.91
C LEU A 436 -12.94 -20.49 31.15
N ARG A 437 -13.68 -20.11 30.11
CA ARG A 437 -14.87 -19.25 30.22
C ARG A 437 -16.03 -19.98 30.89
N PHE A 438 -16.19 -21.28 30.68
CA PHE A 438 -17.20 -22.08 31.40
C PHE A 438 -16.87 -22.18 32.89
N VAL A 439 -15.60 -22.40 33.25
CA VAL A 439 -15.11 -22.47 34.64
C VAL A 439 -15.08 -21.08 35.30
N GLN A 440 -14.65 -20.04 34.59
CA GLN A 440 -14.74 -18.64 35.03
C GLN A 440 -16.20 -18.19 35.09
N GLY A 441 -17.12 -18.71 34.29
CA GLY A 441 -18.55 -18.44 34.40
C GLY A 441 -19.09 -18.78 35.80
N TYR A 442 -18.55 -19.82 36.42
CA TYR A 442 -18.86 -20.19 37.81
C TYR A 442 -18.06 -19.37 38.86
N GLN A 443 -16.84 -18.91 38.56
CA GLN A 443 -16.00 -18.11 39.49
C GLN A 443 -16.14 -16.57 39.33
N SER A 444 -16.74 -16.08 38.26
CA SER A 444 -16.79 -14.65 37.87
C SER A 444 -17.73 -13.81 38.72
N GLN A 445 -18.58 -14.44 39.55
CA GLN A 445 -19.33 -13.73 40.57
C GLN A 445 -18.44 -13.29 41.75
N GLN A 446 -17.18 -13.78 41.83
CA GLN A 446 -16.31 -13.57 43.00
C GLN A 446 -15.00 -12.80 42.70
N ARG A 447 -14.63 -12.53 41.43
CA ARG A 447 -13.27 -12.02 41.09
C ARG A 447 -13.19 -10.79 40.16
N ARG A 448 -14.19 -9.89 40.13
CA ARG A 448 -14.12 -8.60 39.39
C ARG A 448 -13.15 -7.55 40.01
N ARG A 449 -11.94 -7.94 40.42
CA ARG A 449 -11.01 -7.05 41.12
C ARG A 449 -9.53 -7.38 40.88
N ALA A 450 -9.10 -7.53 39.62
CA ALA A 450 -7.68 -7.42 39.25
C ALA A 450 -7.57 -7.26 37.73
N GLY A 451 -7.13 -6.10 37.27
CA GLY A 451 -6.89 -5.80 35.86
C GLY A 451 -5.49 -6.27 35.45
N ASP A 452 -5.44 -7.07 34.39
CA ASP A 452 -4.22 -7.40 33.67
C ASP A 452 -4.48 -7.18 32.17
N VAL A 453 -3.94 -6.09 31.63
CA VAL A 453 -4.33 -5.50 30.34
C VAL A 453 -3.79 -6.28 29.14
N GLU A 454 -2.65 -6.98 29.30
CA GLU A 454 -2.08 -7.77 28.19
C GLU A 454 -2.75 -9.14 28.01
N ARG A 455 -3.21 -9.76 29.11
CA ARG A 455 -3.98 -11.01 29.07
C ARG A 455 -5.31 -10.80 28.34
N GLY A 456 -5.89 -9.59 28.45
CA GLY A 456 -7.15 -9.21 27.81
C GLY A 456 -7.10 -9.16 26.29
N GLU A 457 -5.96 -8.85 25.66
CA GLU A 457 -5.89 -8.76 24.19
C GLU A 457 -5.88 -10.16 23.55
N VAL A 458 -5.10 -11.09 24.11
CA VAL A 458 -5.05 -12.48 23.63
C VAL A 458 -6.38 -13.19 23.92
N GLU A 459 -6.94 -12.99 25.11
CA GLU A 459 -8.27 -13.48 25.48
C GLU A 459 -9.35 -12.87 24.57
N SER A 460 -9.24 -11.60 24.19
CA SER A 460 -10.15 -10.93 23.23
C SER A 460 -10.03 -11.49 21.81
N ARG A 461 -8.82 -11.81 21.31
CA ARG A 461 -8.62 -12.42 19.99
C ARG A 461 -9.22 -13.84 19.90
N TYR A 462 -9.03 -14.67 20.92
CA TYR A 462 -9.63 -16.01 20.93
C TYR A 462 -11.11 -15.99 21.33
N SER A 463 -11.54 -15.06 22.18
CA SER A 463 -12.96 -14.85 22.53
C SER A 463 -13.77 -14.32 21.34
N SER A 464 -13.20 -13.41 20.54
CA SER A 464 -13.84 -12.94 19.31
C SER A 464 -13.93 -14.03 18.25
N ALA A 465 -12.89 -14.87 18.09
CA ALA A 465 -12.93 -16.05 17.22
C ALA A 465 -14.00 -17.07 17.66
N TYR A 466 -14.20 -17.23 18.98
CA TYR A 466 -15.27 -18.04 19.55
C TYR A 466 -16.66 -17.43 19.33
N GLU A 467 -16.82 -16.13 19.59
CA GLU A 467 -18.08 -15.41 19.40
C GLU A 467 -18.49 -15.40 17.92
N GLU A 468 -17.53 -15.29 17.00
CA GLU A 468 -17.78 -15.44 15.56
C GLU A 468 -18.28 -16.84 15.21
N LYS A 469 -17.69 -17.89 15.79
CA LYS A 469 -18.06 -19.29 15.54
C LYS A 469 -19.40 -19.70 16.18
N ILE A 470 -19.79 -19.07 17.29
CA ILE A 470 -21.08 -19.31 17.96
C ILE A 470 -22.22 -18.48 17.38
N ASN A 471 -21.93 -17.34 16.74
CA ASN A 471 -22.98 -16.44 16.30
C ASN A 471 -23.63 -16.96 15.00
N PRO A 472 -24.89 -17.44 15.04
CA PRO A 472 -25.56 -18.03 13.87
C PRO A 472 -25.73 -17.02 12.71
N PHE A 473 -25.65 -15.72 13.02
CA PHE A 473 -25.69 -14.65 12.02
C PHE A 473 -24.34 -14.34 11.38
N ALA A 474 -23.20 -14.72 11.97
CA ALA A 474 -21.89 -14.59 11.33
C ALA A 474 -21.77 -15.59 10.16
N ASP A 475 -22.16 -16.84 10.41
CA ASP A 475 -22.28 -17.89 9.39
C ASP A 475 -23.32 -17.57 8.32
N PHE A 476 -24.43 -16.93 8.71
CA PHE A 476 -25.41 -16.46 7.74
C PHE A 476 -24.86 -15.32 6.86
N ARG A 477 -24.19 -14.31 7.46
CA ARG A 477 -23.59 -13.19 6.72
C ARG A 477 -22.43 -13.63 5.83
N SER A 478 -21.64 -14.62 6.25
CA SER A 478 -20.55 -15.18 5.45
C SER A 478 -21.11 -15.96 4.25
N LYS A 479 -22.13 -16.81 4.46
CA LYS A 479 -22.86 -17.50 3.39
C LYS A 479 -23.61 -16.54 2.47
N GLU A 480 -24.17 -15.46 2.98
CA GLU A 480 -24.86 -14.44 2.18
C GLU A 480 -23.87 -13.63 1.33
N ARG A 481 -22.69 -13.29 1.86
CA ARG A 481 -21.58 -12.69 1.09
C ARG A 481 -21.06 -13.65 0.02
N GLU A 482 -20.99 -14.94 0.31
CA GLU A 482 -20.59 -15.97 -0.67
C GLU A 482 -21.66 -16.19 -1.74
N SER A 483 -22.94 -16.18 -1.37
CA SER A 483 -24.07 -16.25 -2.30
C SER A 483 -24.15 -15.02 -3.20
N ARG A 484 -23.96 -13.80 -2.65
CA ARG A 484 -23.80 -12.58 -3.45
C ARG A 484 -22.58 -12.65 -4.36
N ARG A 485 -21.45 -13.20 -3.90
CA ARG A 485 -20.29 -13.49 -4.76
C ARG A 485 -20.60 -14.48 -5.87
N ARG A 486 -21.55 -15.40 -5.68
CA ARG A 486 -22.08 -16.32 -6.70
C ARG A 486 -23.07 -15.70 -7.66
N GLN A 487 -23.71 -14.62 -7.27
CA GLN A 487 -24.65 -13.86 -8.11
C GLN A 487 -23.99 -12.74 -8.92
N MET A 488 -22.72 -12.39 -8.65
CA MET A 488 -21.97 -11.39 -9.43
C MET A 488 -21.54 -11.94 -10.81
N HIS A 489 -21.58 -11.07 -11.81
CA HIS A 489 -21.17 -11.38 -13.17
C HIS A 489 -19.69 -11.82 -13.22
N VAL A 490 -19.32 -12.72 -14.13
CA VAL A 490 -17.97 -13.33 -14.18
C VAL A 490 -16.86 -12.28 -14.29
N ALA A 491 -17.12 -11.18 -15.01
CA ALA A 491 -16.21 -10.04 -15.11
C ALA A 491 -16.01 -9.31 -13.78
N ASP A 492 -17.07 -9.10 -13.00
CA ASP A 492 -17.00 -8.44 -11.69
C ASP A 492 -16.28 -9.33 -10.68
N ARG A 493 -16.43 -10.65 -10.81
CA ARG A 493 -15.71 -11.62 -9.97
C ARG A 493 -14.20 -11.61 -10.26
N LEU A 494 -13.82 -11.61 -11.53
CA LEU A 494 -12.41 -11.50 -11.93
C LEU A 494 -11.80 -10.16 -11.49
N MET A 495 -12.54 -9.06 -11.64
CA MET A 495 -12.13 -7.74 -11.16
C MET A 495 -11.97 -7.71 -9.63
N TYR A 496 -12.90 -8.32 -8.90
CA TYR A 496 -12.84 -8.39 -7.44
C TYR A 496 -11.67 -9.26 -6.96
N GLU A 497 -11.43 -10.41 -7.60
CA GLU A 497 -10.27 -11.26 -7.30
C GLU A 497 -8.97 -10.53 -7.64
N PHE A 498 -8.89 -9.85 -8.78
CA PHE A 498 -7.74 -9.04 -9.17
C PHE A 498 -7.50 -7.89 -8.18
N TRP A 499 -8.56 -7.20 -7.75
CA TRP A 499 -8.48 -6.14 -6.74
C TRP A 499 -8.06 -6.68 -5.38
N GLN A 500 -8.53 -7.86 -4.99
CA GLN A 500 -8.19 -8.48 -3.72
C GLN A 500 -6.75 -9.05 -3.74
N LEU A 501 -6.26 -9.49 -4.89
CA LEU A 501 -4.87 -9.90 -5.11
C LEU A 501 -3.91 -8.70 -5.00
N ILE A 502 -4.32 -7.56 -5.57
CA ILE A 502 -3.57 -6.30 -5.46
C ILE A 502 -3.63 -5.73 -4.04
N SER A 503 -4.79 -5.77 -3.39
CA SER A 503 -5.01 -5.17 -2.06
C SER A 503 -4.50 -6.05 -0.91
N GLY A 504 -4.44 -7.36 -1.13
CA GLY A 504 -4.02 -8.35 -0.13
C GLY A 504 -2.52 -8.30 0.16
N ASP A 505 -1.70 -8.05 -0.85
CA ASP A 505 -0.24 -8.04 -0.69
C ASP A 505 0.32 -6.60 -0.60
N LYS A 506 1.33 -6.40 0.23
CA LYS A 506 2.02 -5.09 0.38
C LYS A 506 2.85 -4.79 -0.87
N TRP A 507 3.48 -5.81 -1.46
CA TRP A 507 4.30 -5.66 -2.66
C TRP A 507 3.49 -5.38 -3.91
N ALA A 508 2.31 -6.00 -4.05
CA ALA A 508 1.41 -5.72 -5.18
C ALA A 508 0.92 -4.25 -5.18
N ARG A 509 0.66 -3.69 -4.00
CA ARG A 509 0.31 -2.25 -3.86
C ARG A 509 1.46 -1.34 -4.26
N ILE A 510 2.68 -1.64 -3.80
CA ILE A 510 3.88 -0.87 -4.15
C ILE A 510 4.15 -0.97 -5.66
N PHE A 511 3.97 -2.15 -6.27
CA PHE A 511 4.14 -2.36 -7.70
C PHE A 511 3.15 -1.55 -8.53
N VAL A 512 1.85 -1.58 -8.20
CA VAL A 512 0.83 -0.80 -8.90
C VAL A 512 1.09 0.71 -8.73
N PHE A 513 1.48 1.14 -7.53
CA PHE A 513 1.86 2.53 -7.28
C PHE A 513 3.09 2.95 -8.10
N ALA A 514 4.14 2.12 -8.17
CA ALA A 514 5.33 2.41 -8.97
C ALA A 514 5.03 2.42 -10.47
N TYR A 515 4.19 1.49 -10.94
CA TYR A 515 3.76 1.41 -12.34
C TYR A 515 2.96 2.66 -12.76
N THR A 516 2.02 3.10 -11.94
CA THR A 516 1.27 4.34 -12.23
C THR A 516 2.20 5.55 -12.22
N LEU A 517 3.13 5.65 -11.27
CA LEU A 517 4.12 6.73 -11.21
C LEU A 517 5.04 6.76 -12.44
N LEU A 518 5.53 5.60 -12.87
CA LEU A 518 6.33 5.44 -14.09
C LEU A 518 5.55 5.85 -15.34
N GLY A 519 4.27 5.46 -15.42
CA GLY A 519 3.37 5.87 -16.50
C GLY A 519 3.17 7.38 -16.55
N HIS A 520 3.00 8.03 -15.39
CA HIS A 520 2.92 9.49 -15.33
C HIS A 520 4.23 10.14 -15.77
N PHE A 521 5.39 9.62 -15.33
CA PHE A 521 6.70 10.10 -15.79
C PHE A 521 6.88 9.96 -17.30
N LEU A 522 6.46 8.83 -17.88
CA LEU A 522 6.50 8.61 -19.33
C LEU A 522 5.64 9.64 -20.07
N VAL A 523 4.40 9.87 -19.61
CA VAL A 523 3.49 10.84 -20.22
C VAL A 523 4.05 12.26 -20.11
N PHE A 524 4.57 12.65 -18.95
CA PHE A 524 5.23 13.95 -18.77
C PHE A 524 6.47 14.09 -19.64
N TRP A 525 7.27 13.03 -19.78
CA TRP A 525 8.44 13.03 -20.65
C TRP A 525 8.06 13.18 -22.12
N VAL A 526 7.04 12.46 -22.59
CA VAL A 526 6.52 12.60 -23.97
C VAL A 526 5.97 14.01 -24.22
N LEU A 527 5.18 14.56 -23.28
CA LEU A 527 4.66 15.93 -23.37
C LEU A 527 5.76 16.98 -23.36
N ALA A 528 6.78 16.82 -22.52
CA ALA A 528 7.92 17.72 -22.47
C ALA A 528 8.73 17.67 -23.79
N ARG A 529 8.95 16.47 -24.33
CA ARG A 529 9.66 16.27 -25.60
C ARG A 529 8.87 16.84 -26.79
N TYR A 530 7.55 16.65 -26.79
CA TYR A 530 6.65 17.22 -27.80
C TYR A 530 6.58 18.76 -27.71
N SER A 531 6.52 19.31 -26.49
CA SER A 531 6.54 20.76 -26.26
C SER A 531 7.85 21.40 -26.72
N HIS A 532 8.99 20.76 -26.41
CA HIS A 532 10.29 21.25 -26.82
C HIS A 532 10.46 21.24 -28.34
N GLN A 533 10.05 20.15 -29.00
CA GLN A 533 10.08 20.06 -30.46
C GLN A 533 9.14 21.07 -31.13
N SER A 534 7.96 21.29 -30.56
CA SER A 534 7.02 22.32 -31.02
C SER A 534 7.59 23.74 -30.88
N SER A 535 8.33 24.03 -29.79
CA SER A 535 8.98 25.33 -29.58
C SER A 535 10.14 25.59 -30.56
N HIS A 536 10.89 24.54 -30.92
CA HIS A 536 11.93 24.61 -31.95
C HIS A 536 11.34 24.90 -33.33
N VAL A 537 10.23 24.28 -33.70
CA VAL A 537 9.56 24.53 -34.99
C VAL A 537 8.95 25.93 -35.03
N ALA A 538 8.35 26.40 -33.93
CA ALA A 538 7.80 27.75 -33.84
C ALA A 538 8.88 28.84 -33.95
N SER A 539 10.04 28.64 -33.32
CA SER A 539 11.16 29.60 -33.42
C SER A 539 11.78 29.64 -34.83
N GLN A 540 11.88 28.50 -35.51
CA GLN A 540 12.35 28.46 -36.92
C GLN A 540 11.37 29.14 -37.88
N LEU A 541 10.07 28.97 -37.69
CA LEU A 541 9.04 29.68 -38.47
C LEU A 541 9.09 31.19 -38.24
N ALA A 542 9.25 31.63 -36.99
CA ALA A 542 9.40 33.05 -36.66
C ALA A 542 10.66 33.66 -37.30
N GLN A 543 11.79 32.94 -37.28
CA GLN A 543 13.03 33.37 -37.94
C GLN A 543 12.90 33.43 -39.47
N ALA A 544 12.26 32.43 -40.09
CA ALA A 544 11.99 32.41 -41.53
C ALA A 544 11.08 33.58 -41.95
N GLN A 545 10.05 33.87 -41.15
CA GLN A 545 9.13 34.98 -41.41
C GLN A 545 9.82 36.35 -41.26
N ALA A 546 10.71 36.50 -40.27
CA ALA A 546 11.54 37.71 -40.12
C ALA A 546 12.53 37.87 -41.30
N ALA A 547 13.14 36.79 -41.78
CA ALA A 547 14.04 36.82 -42.93
C ALA A 547 13.30 37.22 -44.23
N CYS A 548 12.08 36.72 -44.44
CA CYS A 548 11.24 37.12 -45.59
C CYS A 548 10.84 38.60 -45.52
N GLN A 549 10.54 39.14 -44.33
CA GLN A 549 10.24 40.56 -44.16
C GLN A 549 11.46 41.44 -44.46
N HIS A 550 12.66 41.03 -44.06
CA HIS A 550 13.89 41.75 -44.37
C HIS A 550 14.23 41.76 -45.87
N LEU A 551 13.98 40.65 -46.58
CA LEU A 551 14.13 40.57 -48.03
C LEU A 551 13.10 41.42 -48.78
N GLY A 552 11.84 41.44 -48.30
CA GLY A 552 10.78 42.30 -48.85
C GLY A 552 11.06 43.80 -48.65
N ALA A 553 11.60 44.19 -47.50
CA ALA A 553 12.01 45.57 -47.23
C ALA A 553 13.19 46.02 -48.10
N ASN A 554 14.17 45.14 -48.34
CA ASN A 554 15.30 45.43 -49.23
C ASN A 554 14.87 45.53 -50.71
N ALA A 555 13.90 44.72 -51.15
CA ALA A 555 13.36 44.80 -52.51
C ALA A 555 12.62 46.12 -52.77
N LEU A 556 11.88 46.63 -51.78
CA LEU A 556 11.20 47.93 -51.88
C LEU A 556 12.18 49.11 -51.92
N ASN A 557 13.29 49.04 -51.17
CA ASN A 557 14.35 50.06 -51.22
C ASN A 557 15.16 50.05 -52.52
N ALA A 558 15.32 48.90 -53.18
CA ALA A 558 16.01 48.83 -54.47
C ALA A 558 15.18 49.48 -55.61
N THR A 559 13.85 49.45 -55.53
CA THR A 559 12.97 50.07 -56.54
C THR A 559 12.84 51.58 -56.41
N SER A 560 13.09 52.16 -55.22
CA SER A 560 13.05 53.60 -55.00
C SER A 560 14.32 54.33 -55.44
N SER A 561 15.48 53.63 -55.52
CA SER A 561 16.73 54.23 -55.98
C SER A 561 16.89 54.27 -57.51
N THR A 562 16.17 53.43 -58.25
CA THR A 562 16.24 53.38 -59.73
C THR A 562 15.27 54.34 -60.44
N GLY A 563 14.33 54.97 -59.73
CA GLY A 563 13.31 55.86 -60.31
C GLY A 563 13.73 57.32 -60.52
N LYS A 564 14.97 57.71 -60.21
CA LYS A 564 15.39 59.13 -60.16
C LYS A 564 16.46 59.56 -61.18
N ALA A 565 16.85 58.69 -62.12
CA ALA A 565 18.00 58.92 -63.00
C ALA A 565 17.73 58.90 -64.52
N ALA A 566 16.48 58.95 -64.99
CA ALA A 566 16.19 58.93 -66.43
C ALA A 566 15.07 59.90 -66.82
N LEU A 567 15.36 61.20 -66.73
CA LEU A 567 14.60 62.27 -67.35
C LEU A 567 15.64 63.25 -67.90
N ASP A 568 16.03 63.05 -69.16
CA ASP A 568 16.41 64.13 -70.08
C ASP A 568 16.59 63.61 -71.52
N LEU A 569 15.59 63.95 -72.35
CA LEU A 569 15.67 64.28 -73.79
C LEU A 569 15.94 63.16 -74.83
N PRO A 570 15.55 63.38 -76.10
CA PRO A 570 14.27 63.90 -76.59
C PRO A 570 13.63 62.97 -77.64
N ILE A 571 12.34 63.21 -77.84
CA ILE A 571 11.48 62.62 -78.86
C ILE A 571 11.99 63.02 -80.25
N ASP A 572 12.11 62.06 -81.15
CA ASP A 572 11.79 62.33 -82.54
C ASP A 572 10.95 61.21 -83.15
N ALA A 573 9.80 61.64 -83.65
CA ALA A 573 8.74 60.83 -84.20
C ALA A 573 9.03 60.52 -85.66
N SER A 574 8.92 59.26 -86.07
CA SER A 574 8.47 58.96 -87.42
C SER A 574 7.97 57.53 -87.55
N TYR A 575 6.92 57.41 -88.35
CA TYR A 575 6.21 56.21 -88.79
C TYR A 575 5.20 55.62 -87.80
N THR A 576 3.99 56.19 -87.72
CA THR A 576 2.88 56.03 -88.69
C THR A 576 2.63 54.58 -89.07
N GLN A 577 1.48 54.13 -88.58
CA GLN A 577 0.86 52.85 -88.84
C GLN A 577 0.60 52.65 -90.33
N GLY A 578 1.00 51.45 -90.77
CA GLY A 578 0.29 50.63 -91.73
C GLY A 578 0.02 51.29 -93.08
N THR A 579 0.82 50.94 -94.08
CA THR A 579 0.94 51.63 -95.39
C THR A 579 1.64 52.97 -95.33
#